data_AF-A0A2V8L4I7-F1
#
_entry.id   AF-A0A2V8L4I7-F1
#
_cell.length_a   1.000
_cell.length_b   1.000
_cell.length_c   1.000
_cell.angle_alpha   90.00
_cell.angle_beta   90.00
_cell.angle_gamma   90.00
#
_symmetry.space_group_name_H-M   'P 1'
#
loop_
_entity.id
_entity.type
_entity.pdbx_description
1 polymer ?
#
loop_
_entity_poly.entity_id
_entity_poly.type
_entity_poly.pdbx_seq_one_letter_code
_entity_poly.pdbx_strand_id
1 'polypeptide(L)'
;MFSRRIAVAYEVNGQRRPCELKWLDSFSMRNFTNDAVFDDTLPISDGLIEIGARVPIEALRSAMEDWFHRKSYLEKAGRLVVKELV
;
A
#
# COMPACT_ATOMS: atom_id res chain seq x y z
N MET A 1 -7.31 14.56 -6.35
CA MET A 1 -8.01 13.97 -7.52
C MET A 1 -7.30 12.65 -7.74
N PHE A 2 -7.97 11.55 -7.40
CA PHE A 2 -7.41 10.21 -7.51
C PHE A 2 -7.38 9.83 -9.00
N SER A 3 -6.22 9.45 -9.52
CA SER A 3 -6.06 9.22 -10.97
C SER A 3 -5.19 8.03 -11.31
N ARG A 4 -4.47 7.47 -10.34
CA ARG A 4 -3.50 6.39 -10.57
C ARG A 4 -3.96 5.16 -9.82
N ARG A 5 -4.15 4.05 -10.53
CA ARG A 5 -4.53 2.76 -9.93
C ARG A 5 -3.27 1.96 -9.64
N ILE A 6 -3.16 1.46 -8.43
CA ILE A 6 -1.98 0.79 -7.93
C ILE A 6 -2.37 -0.59 -7.42
N ALA A 7 -1.79 -1.62 -8.01
CA ALA A 7 -1.84 -2.97 -7.49
C ALA A 7 -0.86 -3.12 -6.33
N VAL A 8 -1.36 -3.55 -5.18
CA VAL A 8 -0.58 -3.79 -3.97
C VAL A 8 -0.68 -5.28 -3.62
N ALA A 9 0.44 -5.96 -3.72
CA ALA A 9 0.57 -7.35 -3.35
C ALA A 9 1.71 -7.52 -2.37
N TYR A 10 1.72 -8.62 -1.65
CA TYR A 10 2.86 -9.05 -0.86
C TYR A 10 3.35 -10.39 -1.37
N GLU A 11 4.66 -10.59 -1.31
CA GLU A 11 5.30 -11.85 -1.65
C GLU A 11 5.79 -12.52 -0.37
N VAL A 12 5.37 -13.75 -0.17
CA VAL A 12 5.72 -14.56 1.01
C VAL A 12 5.94 -16.00 0.57
N ASN A 13 7.08 -16.59 0.94
CA ASN A 13 7.45 -17.95 0.52
C ASN A 13 7.35 -18.20 -1.00
N GLY A 14 7.68 -17.18 -1.81
CA GLY A 14 7.59 -17.25 -3.28
C GLY A 14 6.17 -17.18 -3.85
N GLN A 15 5.15 -16.97 -3.01
CA GLN A 15 3.77 -16.73 -3.44
C GLN A 15 3.45 -15.25 -3.35
N ARG A 16 2.98 -14.68 -4.46
CA ARG A 16 2.43 -13.33 -4.49
C ARG A 16 0.94 -13.39 -4.17
N ARG A 17 0.52 -12.62 -3.16
CA ARG A 17 -0.86 -12.53 -2.70
C ARG A 17 -1.32 -11.07 -2.68
N PRO A 18 -2.57 -10.77 -3.06
CA PRO A 18 -3.11 -9.42 -2.92
C PRO A 18 -3.21 -9.04 -1.44
N CYS A 19 -2.89 -7.79 -1.10
CA CYS A 19 -3.07 -7.28 0.26
C CYS A 19 -4.57 -7.16 0.58
N GLU A 20 -4.98 -7.58 1.78
CA GLU A 20 -6.39 -7.51 2.16
C GLU A 20 -6.88 -6.05 2.22
N LEU A 21 -8.12 -5.79 1.79
CA LEU A 21 -8.72 -4.46 1.80
C LEU A 21 -8.64 -3.79 3.18
N LYS A 22 -8.84 -4.55 4.25
CA LYS A 22 -8.74 -4.07 5.64
C LYS A 22 -7.34 -3.55 6.01
N TRP A 23 -6.27 -4.08 5.40
CA TRP A 23 -4.90 -3.60 5.63
C TRP A 23 -4.67 -2.27 4.91
N LEU A 24 -5.18 -2.17 3.68
CA LEU A 24 -5.13 -0.97 2.85
C LEU A 24 -5.94 0.17 3.49
N ASP A 25 -7.13 -0.15 4.01
CA ASP A 25 -7.96 0.75 4.80
C ASP A 25 -7.25 1.23 6.07
N SER A 26 -6.66 0.30 6.84
CA SER A 26 -5.91 0.67 8.04
C SER A 26 -4.67 1.54 7.74
N PHE A 27 -4.08 1.44 6.56
CA PHE A 27 -3.00 2.33 6.12
C PHE A 27 -3.54 3.72 5.79
N SER A 28 -4.61 3.77 4.97
CA SER A 28 -5.19 5.01 4.44
C SER A 28 -5.85 5.87 5.55
N MET A 29 -6.39 5.25 6.60
CA MET A 29 -6.98 5.96 7.74
C MET A 29 -5.96 6.70 8.63
N ARG A 30 -4.64 6.52 8.46
CA ARG A 30 -3.67 6.98 9.46
C ARG A 30 -2.80 8.15 9.01
N ASN A 31 -2.78 9.16 9.88
CA ASN A 31 -1.92 10.35 9.86
C ASN A 31 -0.46 10.08 10.30
N PHE A 32 0.16 8.96 9.93
CA PHE A 32 1.46 8.54 10.51
C PHE A 32 2.68 8.87 9.64
N THR A 33 2.54 9.03 8.34
CA THR A 33 3.69 9.29 7.46
C THR A 33 4.30 10.68 7.65
N ASN A 34 3.72 11.56 8.48
CA ASN A 34 4.10 12.97 8.64
C ASN A 34 4.12 13.76 7.31
N ASP A 35 3.61 13.12 6.26
CA ASP A 35 3.62 13.50 4.87
C ASP A 35 2.18 13.41 4.40
N ALA A 36 1.51 14.55 4.36
CA ALA A 36 0.12 14.69 3.91
C ALA A 36 -0.09 14.23 2.46
N VAL A 37 0.98 13.92 1.73
CA VAL A 37 0.91 13.37 0.37
C VAL A 37 0.18 12.03 0.35
N PHE A 38 0.32 11.19 1.38
CA PHE A 38 -0.30 9.86 1.44
C PHE A 38 -1.78 9.89 1.87
N ASP A 39 -2.31 11.06 2.24
CA ASP A 39 -3.75 11.26 2.49
C ASP A 39 -4.56 11.10 1.20
N ASP A 40 -3.95 11.38 0.04
CA ASP A 40 -4.55 11.12 -1.28
C ASP A 40 -4.33 9.62 -1.67
N THR A 41 -4.61 8.69 -0.75
CA THR A 41 -4.71 7.25 -1.02
C THR A 41 -6.11 6.71 -0.68
N LEU A 42 -6.70 5.95 -1.59
CA LEU A 42 -8.06 5.42 -1.48
C LEU A 42 -8.07 3.92 -1.77
N PRO A 43 -8.37 3.06 -0.78
CA PRO A 43 -8.46 1.63 -0.99
C PRO A 43 -9.76 1.27 -1.73
N ILE A 44 -9.65 0.50 -2.81
CA ILE A 44 -10.78 0.15 -3.68
C ILE A 44 -11.23 -1.29 -3.47
N SER A 45 -10.27 -2.22 -3.42
CA SER A 45 -10.52 -3.64 -3.25
C SER A 45 -9.25 -4.36 -2.78
N ASP A 46 -9.31 -5.68 -2.59
CA ASP A 46 -8.15 -6.48 -2.22
C ASP A 46 -7.03 -6.31 -3.24
N GLY A 47 -5.90 -5.83 -2.75
CA GLY A 47 -4.70 -5.54 -3.51
C GLY A 47 -4.83 -4.41 -4.52
N LEU A 48 -5.82 -3.52 -4.37
CA LEU A 48 -6.04 -2.39 -5.27
C LEU A 48 -6.31 -1.10 -4.49
N ILE A 49 -5.50 -0.08 -4.75
CA ILE A 49 -5.67 1.28 -4.24
C ILE A 49 -5.63 2.29 -5.38
N GLU A 50 -6.31 3.42 -5.21
CA GLU A 50 -6.15 4.59 -6.04
C GLU A 50 -5.34 5.65 -5.29
N ILE A 51 -4.43 6.31 -6.00
CA ILE A 51 -3.58 7.36 -5.43
C ILE A 51 -3.66 8.65 -6.25
N GLY A 52 -3.38 9.76 -5.58
CA GLY A 52 -3.22 11.05 -6.22
C GLY A 52 -2.00 11.13 -7.13
N ALA A 53 -2.05 12.05 -8.11
CA ALA A 53 -0.94 12.29 -9.02
C ALA A 53 0.38 12.70 -8.32
N ARG A 54 0.29 13.26 -7.11
CA ARG A 54 1.43 13.72 -6.32
C ARG A 54 2.06 12.62 -5.47
N VAL A 55 1.43 11.46 -5.34
CA VAL A 55 1.92 10.37 -4.49
C VAL A 55 3.08 9.64 -5.17
N PRO A 56 4.30 9.69 -4.60
CA PRO A 56 5.44 8.96 -5.14
C PRO A 56 5.31 7.47 -4.82
N ILE A 57 5.29 6.62 -5.86
CA ILE A 57 5.07 5.16 -5.74
C ILE A 57 6.15 4.50 -4.89
N GLU A 58 7.42 4.92 -5.03
CA GLU A 58 8.52 4.32 -4.26
C GLU A 58 8.39 4.61 -2.76
N ALA A 59 8.05 5.84 -2.39
CA ALA A 59 7.83 6.19 -0.99
C ALA A 59 6.56 5.53 -0.44
N LEU A 60 5.50 5.44 -1.25
CA LEU A 60 4.28 4.71 -0.90
C LEU A 60 4.60 3.23 -0.60
N ARG A 61 5.38 2.57 -1.46
CA ARG A 61 5.83 1.19 -1.23
C ARG A 61 6.56 1.07 0.11
N SER A 62 7.54 1.93 0.34
CA SER A 62 8.35 1.88 1.57
C SER A 62 7.51 2.13 2.82
N ALA A 63 6.60 3.11 2.78
CA ALA A 63 5.72 3.45 3.89
C ALA A 63 4.71 2.34 4.20
N MET A 64 4.09 1.76 3.17
CA MET A 64 3.17 0.63 3.33
C MET A 64 3.89 -0.62 3.85
N GLU A 65 5.10 -0.90 3.37
CA GLU A 65 5.90 -2.04 3.83
C GLU A 65 6.26 -1.92 5.31
N ASP A 66 6.78 -0.76 5.75
CA ASP A 66 7.05 -0.49 7.18
C ASP A 66 5.76 -0.62 8.02
N TRP A 67 4.65 -0.08 7.52
CA TRP A 67 3.37 -0.16 8.20
C TRP A 67 2.88 -1.60 8.40
N PHE A 68 2.96 -2.42 7.37
CA PHE A 68 2.49 -3.80 7.42
C PHE A 68 3.38 -4.66 8.32
N HIS A 69 4.69 -4.39 8.37
CA HIS A 69 5.58 -5.01 9.36
C HIS A 69 5.23 -4.58 10.78
N ARG A 70 4.97 -3.30 11.04
CA ARG A 70 4.56 -2.82 12.39
C ARG A 70 3.23 -3.40 12.87
N LYS A 71 2.30 -3.62 11.95
CA LYS A 71 0.99 -4.21 12.22
C LYS A 71 1.02 -5.74 12.24
N SER A 72 2.17 -6.37 12.00
CA SER A 72 2.33 -7.82 11.84
C SER A 72 1.40 -8.40 10.76
N TYR A 73 1.04 -7.61 9.76
CA TYR A 73 0.30 -8.06 8.57
C TYR A 73 1.23 -8.79 7.61
N LEU A 74 2.45 -8.28 7.48
CA LEU A 74 3.50 -8.88 6.67
C LEU A 74 4.45 -9.66 7.57
N GLU A 75 4.78 -10.90 7.18
CA GLU A 75 5.82 -11.67 7.86
C GLU A 75 7.18 -10.98 7.72
N LYS A 76 8.13 -11.22 8.64
CA LYS A 76 9.47 -10.59 8.59
C LYS A 76 10.21 -10.79 7.27
N ALA A 77 9.94 -11.90 6.57
CA ALA A 77 10.53 -12.20 5.26
C ALA A 77 9.66 -11.76 4.08
N GLY A 78 8.45 -11.29 4.35
CA GLY A 78 7.52 -10.82 3.34
C GLY A 78 7.98 -9.49 2.74
N ARG A 79 7.79 -9.33 1.43
CA ARG A 79 8.09 -8.09 0.70
C ARG A 79 6.83 -7.54 0.08
N LEU A 80 6.66 -6.22 0.15
CA LEU A 80 5.58 -5.53 -0.54
C LEU A 80 5.94 -5.30 -2.00
N VAL A 81 4.97 -5.51 -2.88
CA VAL A 81 5.05 -5.24 -4.30
C VAL A 81 3.95 -4.24 -4.62
N VAL A 82 4.36 -3.04 -5.03
CA VAL A 82 3.46 -1.97 -5.44
C VAL A 82 3.73 -1.71 -6.91
N LYS A 83 2.70 -1.81 -7.74
CA LYS A 83 2.81 -1.63 -9.19
C LYS A 83 1.67 -0.77 -9.71
N GLU A 84 2.00 0.23 -10.50
CA GLU A 84 1.01 1.00 -11.23
C GLU A 84 0.33 0.16 -12.31
N LEU A 85 -0.99 0.23 -12.35
CA LEU A 85 -1.83 -0.31 -13.40
C LEU A 85 -2.04 0.81 -14.42
N VAL A 86 -1.52 0.59 -15.63
CA VAL A 86 -1.70 1.46 -16.80
C VAL A 86 -3.05 1.21 -17.47
#